data_AF-A0A7V8NP04-F1
#
_entry.id   AF-A0A7V8NP04-F1
#
_cell.length_a   1.000
_cell.length_b   1.000
_cell.length_c   1.000
_cell.angle_alpha   90.00
_cell.angle_beta   90.00
_cell.angle_gamma   90.00
#
_symmetry.space_group_name_H-M   'P 1'
#
loop_
_entity.id
_entity.type
_entity.pdbx_description
1 polymer ?
#
loop_
_entity_poly.entity_id
_entity_poly.type
_entity_poly.pdbx_seq_one_letter_code
_entity_poly.pdbx_strand_id
1 'polypeptide(L)'
;METNPLSREQYVRKLLDAYRQTPGTTGIVRRADRLLAAQLHQRGVPLTVVENALLLAAARRLFRPANLPPLNTVRSLAYFLPVIDEVQELKV
;
A
#
# COMPACT_ATOMS: atom_id res chain seq x y z
N MET A 1 15.52 3.97 16.76
CA MET A 1 16.15 4.59 15.57
C MET A 1 15.27 5.76 15.17
N GLU A 2 15.72 6.99 15.41
CA GLU A 2 15.00 8.20 14.98
C GLU A 2 14.94 8.24 13.46
N THR A 3 13.77 7.91 12.91
CA THR A 3 13.49 8.10 11.49
C THR A 3 13.21 9.58 11.31
N ASN A 4 14.19 10.33 10.78
CA ASN A 4 13.91 11.66 10.27
C ASN A 4 12.69 11.56 9.34
N PRO A 5 11.59 12.30 9.58
CA PRO A 5 10.39 12.17 8.77
C PRO A 5 10.73 12.44 7.31
N LEU A 6 10.45 11.47 6.45
CA LEU A 6 10.67 11.61 5.00
C LEU A 6 9.97 12.87 4.51
N SER A 7 10.62 13.60 3.60
CA SER A 7 9.94 14.66 2.89
C SER A 7 8.71 14.10 2.18
N ARG A 8 7.68 14.92 1.99
CA ARG A 8 6.45 14.51 1.30
C ARG A 8 6.76 13.86 -0.06
N GLU A 9 7.69 14.42 -0.81
CA GLU A 9 8.09 13.92 -2.11
C GLU A 9 8.80 12.56 -2.04
N GLN A 10 9.71 12.39 -1.07
CA GLN A 10 10.39 11.12 -0.84
C GLN A 10 9.40 10.03 -0.40
N TYR A 11 8.49 10.36 0.51
CA TYR A 11 7.44 9.45 0.96
C TYR A 11 6.55 9.02 -0.22
N VAL A 12 6.02 9.97 -0.99
CA VAL A 12 5.15 9.69 -2.13
C VAL A 12 5.88 8.85 -3.18
N ARG A 13 7.14 9.17 -3.48
CA ARG A 13 7.95 8.38 -4.43
C ARG A 13 8.08 6.93 -3.97
N LYS A 14 8.59 6.72 -2.76
CA LYS A 14 8.83 5.37 -2.20
C LYS A 14 7.55 4.55 -2.12
N LEU A 15 6.47 5.15 -1.63
CA LEU A 15 5.16 4.50 -1.55
C LEU A 15 4.66 4.04 -2.92
N LEU A 16 4.76 4.90 -3.94
CA LEU A 16 4.30 4.57 -5.28
C LEU A 16 5.19 3.53 -5.96
N ASP A 17 6.49 3.52 -5.66
CA ASP A 17 7.40 2.50 -6.17
C ASP A 17 7.11 1.14 -5.52
N ALA A 18 6.84 1.09 -4.20
CA ALA A 18 6.38 -0.12 -3.52
C ALA A 18 5.04 -0.63 -4.11
N TYR A 19 4.07 0.25 -4.33
CA TYR A 19 2.79 -0.12 -4.96
C TYR A 19 2.99 -0.71 -6.36
N ARG A 20 3.88 -0.13 -7.18
CA ARG A 20 4.19 -0.66 -8.53
C ARG A 20 4.77 -2.07 -8.50
N GLN A 21 5.58 -2.37 -7.49
CA GLN A 21 6.25 -3.66 -7.32
C GLN A 21 5.36 -4.70 -6.64
N THR A 22 4.20 -4.30 -6.12
CA THR A 22 3.30 -5.20 -5.38
C THR A 22 2.63 -6.21 -6.32
N PRO A 23 2.79 -7.52 -6.10
CA PRO A 23 2.16 -8.56 -6.91
C PRO A 23 0.63 -8.44 -6.96
N GLY A 24 0.05 -8.75 -8.10
CA GLY A 24 -1.41 -8.71 -8.30
C GLY A 24 -1.98 -7.29 -8.45
N THR A 25 -1.14 -6.26 -8.57
CA THR A 25 -1.51 -4.92 -9.03
C THR A 25 -1.23 -4.76 -10.53
N THR A 26 -1.81 -3.75 -11.17
CA THR A 26 -1.49 -3.42 -12.57
C THR A 26 -0.13 -2.74 -12.72
N GLY A 27 0.51 -2.30 -11.64
CA GLY A 27 1.70 -1.44 -11.67
C GLY A 27 1.44 -0.02 -12.23
N ILE A 28 0.22 0.31 -12.61
CA ILE A 28 -0.11 1.62 -13.19
C ILE A 28 -0.47 2.59 -12.06
N VAL A 29 0.25 3.72 -12.00
CA VAL A 29 0.00 4.79 -11.03
C VAL A 29 -0.81 5.92 -11.65
N ARG A 30 -2.03 6.10 -11.16
CA ARG A 30 -2.97 7.14 -11.61
C ARG A 30 -2.79 8.43 -10.81
N ARG A 31 -3.44 9.51 -11.26
CA ARG A 31 -3.47 10.79 -10.54
C ARG A 31 -4.07 10.62 -9.13
N ALA A 32 -5.14 9.85 -9.01
CA ALA A 32 -5.79 9.57 -7.73
C ALA A 32 -4.84 8.85 -6.75
N ASP A 33 -4.02 7.90 -7.22
CA ASP A 33 -3.05 7.20 -6.36
C ASP A 33 -1.96 8.14 -5.84
N ARG A 34 -1.51 9.10 -6.67
CA ARG A 34 -0.56 10.15 -6.23
C ARG A 34 -1.16 11.07 -5.17
N LEU A 35 -2.42 11.47 -5.36
CA LEU A 35 -3.14 12.29 -4.38
C LEU A 35 -3.31 11.53 -3.06
N LEU A 36 -3.69 10.25 -3.14
CA LEU A 36 -3.84 9.39 -1.96
C LEU A 36 -2.51 9.21 -1.22
N ALA A 37 -1.40 8.96 -1.92
CA ALA A 37 -0.08 8.86 -1.30
C ALA A 37 0.30 10.15 -0.54
N ALA A 38 -0.01 11.32 -1.11
CA ALA A 38 0.22 12.60 -0.45
C ALA A 38 -0.69 12.80 0.79
N GLN A 39 -1.94 12.34 0.72
CA GLN A 39 -2.87 12.40 1.86
C GLN A 39 -2.43 11.48 3.00
N LEU A 40 -1.89 10.29 2.70
CA LEU A 40 -1.34 9.39 3.71
C LEU A 40 -0.15 10.03 4.45
N HIS A 41 0.75 10.70 3.74
CA HIS A 41 1.83 11.48 4.35
C HIS A 41 1.29 12.61 5.24
N GLN A 42 0.31 13.37 4.75
CA GLN A 42 -0.31 14.46 5.51
C GLN A 42 -1.00 13.96 6.80
N ARG A 43 -1.56 12.75 6.77
CA ARG A 43 -2.15 12.07 7.94
C ARG A 43 -1.10 11.49 8.90
N GLY A 44 0.19 11.59 8.57
CA GLY A 44 1.27 11.05 9.39
C GLY A 44 1.36 9.52 9.37
N VAL A 45 0.79 8.86 8.36
CA VAL A 45 0.91 7.40 8.23
C VAL A 45 2.39 7.05 7.96
N PRO A 46 3.03 6.21 8.78
CA PRO A 46 4.42 5.82 8.54
C PRO A 46 4.55 5.02 7.25
N LEU A 47 5.65 5.22 6.50
CA LEU A 47 5.87 4.50 5.24
C LEU A 47 5.87 2.97 5.44
N THR A 48 6.46 2.52 6.56
CA THR A 48 6.53 1.11 6.95
C THR A 48 5.14 0.47 7.13
N VAL A 49 4.16 1.22 7.64
CA VAL A 49 2.78 0.75 7.76
C VAL A 49 2.19 0.47 6.37
N VAL A 50 2.41 1.38 5.43
CA VAL A 50 1.92 1.20 4.06
C VAL A 50 2.63 0.03 3.37
N GLU A 51 3.96 -0.08 3.50
CA GLU A 51 4.73 -1.20 2.94
C GLU A 51 4.26 -2.55 3.49
N ASN A 52 4.03 -2.63 4.81
CA ASN A 52 3.48 -3.82 5.45
C ASN A 52 2.06 -4.14 4.97
N ALA A 53 1.22 -3.14 4.76
CA ALA A 53 -0.14 -3.34 4.24
C ALA A 53 -0.12 -3.85 2.79
N LEU A 54 0.77 -3.32 1.94
CA LEU A 54 0.97 -3.82 0.57
C LEU A 54 1.41 -5.29 0.57
N LEU A 55 2.38 -5.63 1.43
CA LEU A 55 2.88 -7.00 1.60
C LEU A 55 1.78 -7.94 2.08
N LEU A 56 1.06 -7.57 3.13
CA LEU A 56 -0.02 -8.37 3.72
C LEU A 56 -1.14 -8.64 2.71
N ALA A 57 -1.58 -7.61 2.00
CA ALA A 57 -2.59 -7.74 0.96
C ALA A 57 -2.10 -8.60 -0.21
N ALA A 58 -0.85 -8.44 -0.66
CA ALA A 58 -0.27 -9.29 -1.70
C ALA A 58 -0.22 -10.76 -1.26
N ALA A 59 0.24 -11.04 -0.04
CA ALA A 59 0.28 -12.38 0.53
C ALA A 59 -1.11 -13.01 0.56
N ARG A 60 -2.14 -12.31 1.04
CA ARG A 60 -3.53 -12.80 1.04
C ARG A 60 -4.05 -13.16 -0.34
N ARG A 61 -3.64 -12.39 -1.36
CA ARG A 61 -4.03 -12.65 -2.75
C ARG A 61 -3.29 -13.85 -3.33
N LEU A 62 -2.00 -13.99 -3.03
CA LEU A 62 -1.16 -15.09 -3.50
C LEU A 62 -1.53 -16.43 -2.85
N PHE A 63 -1.84 -16.43 -1.56
CA PHE A 63 -2.23 -17.61 -0.80
C PHE A 63 -3.75 -17.87 -0.83
N ARG A 64 -4.49 -17.21 -1.72
CA ARG A 64 -5.94 -17.44 -1.84
C ARG A 64 -6.19 -18.88 -2.32
N PRO A 65 -7.07 -19.66 -1.65
CA PRO A 65 -7.41 -21.01 -2.06
C PRO A 65 -7.88 -21.11 -3.52
N ALA A 66 -7.40 -22.12 -4.25
CA ALA A 66 -7.67 -22.30 -5.68
C ALA A 66 -9.13 -22.66 -6.02
N ASN A 67 -9.90 -23.11 -5.02
CA ASN A 67 -11.32 -23.40 -5.17
C ASN A 67 -12.21 -22.14 -5.14
N LEU A 68 -11.64 -20.96 -4.87
CA LEU A 68 -12.36 -19.70 -4.91
C LEU A 68 -12.25 -19.04 -6.30
N PRO A 69 -13.23 -18.24 -6.73
CA PRO A 69 -13.17 -17.51 -7.99
C PRO A 69 -11.88 -16.67 -8.10
N PRO A 70 -11.25 -16.50 -9.27
CA PRO A 70 -10.01 -15.73 -9.40
C PRO A 70 -10.22 -14.25 -9.01
N LEU A 71 -9.16 -13.60 -8.51
CA LEU A 71 -9.17 -12.16 -8.24
C LEU A 71 -8.80 -11.38 -9.50
N ASN A 72 -9.58 -10.32 -9.78
CA ASN A 72 -9.15 -9.30 -10.72
C ASN A 72 -7.89 -8.59 -10.20
N THR A 73 -7.03 -8.15 -11.12
CA THR A 73 -5.86 -7.31 -10.81
C THR A 73 -6.29 -6.01 -10.11
N VAL A 74 -5.55 -5.63 -9.07
CA VAL A 74 -5.77 -4.37 -8.33
C VAL A 74 -5.37 -3.19 -9.20
N ARG A 75 -6.29 -2.23 -9.38
CA ARG A 75 -6.14 -1.11 -10.33
C ARG A 75 -5.83 0.24 -9.67
N SER A 76 -5.85 0.32 -8.35
CA SER A 76 -5.61 1.55 -7.59
C SER A 76 -5.08 1.25 -6.20
N LEU A 77 -4.27 2.17 -5.69
CA LEU A 77 -3.75 2.18 -4.32
C LEU A 77 -4.88 2.18 -3.28
N ALA A 78 -6.06 2.74 -3.61
CA ALA A 78 -7.20 2.80 -2.70
C ALA A 78 -7.68 1.41 -2.23
N TYR A 79 -7.41 0.35 -2.99
CA TYR A 79 -7.71 -1.03 -2.59
C TYR A 79 -7.04 -1.42 -1.27
N PHE A 80 -5.89 -0.81 -0.96
CA PHE A 80 -5.10 -1.15 0.23
C PHE A 80 -5.49 -0.35 1.47
N LEU A 81 -6.39 0.64 1.36
CA LEU A 81 -6.80 1.47 2.51
C LEU A 81 -7.30 0.64 3.71
N PRO A 82 -8.20 -0.36 3.54
CA PRO A 82 -8.66 -1.17 4.67
C PRO A 82 -7.52 -1.97 5.31
N VAL A 83 -6.52 -2.37 4.53
CA VAL A 83 -5.37 -3.14 5.03
C VAL A 83 -4.37 -2.22 5.73
N ILE A 84 -4.25 -0.96 5.30
CA ILE A 84 -3.48 0.06 6.01
C ILE A 84 -4.10 0.31 7.38
N ASP A 85 -5.41 0.54 7.43
CA ASP A 85 -6.14 0.75 8.68
C ASP A 85 -5.96 -0.47 9.61
N GLU A 86 -6.07 -1.69 9.09
CA GLU A 86 -5.80 -2.92 9.84
C GLU A 86 -4.37 -2.97 10.40
N VAL A 87 -3.34 -2.68 9.61
CA VAL A 87 -1.95 -2.70 10.09
C VAL A 87 -1.69 -1.62 11.15
N GLN A 88 -2.40 -0.49 11.12
CA GLN A 88 -2.31 0.53 12.17
C GLN A 88 -2.93 0.06 13.50
N GLU A 89 -3.95 -0.79 13.44
CA GLU A 89 -4.62 -1.36 14.61
C GLU A 89 -3.85 -2.55 15.20
N LEU A 90 -3.10 -3.27 14.37
CA LEU A 90 -2.23 -4.36 14.80
C LEU A 90 -1.10 -3.80 15.68
N LYS A 91 -1.17 -4.10 16.97
CA LYS A 91 -0.08 -3.88 17.92
C LYS A 91 0.99 -4.94 17.66
N VAL A 92 2.02 -4.60 16.90
CA VAL A 92 3.25 -5.40 16.72
C VAL A 92 4.39 -4.74 17.48
#